data_AF-A0A348N2G9-F1
#
_entry.id   AF-A0A348N2G9-F1
#
_cell.length_a   1.000
_cell.length_b   1.000
_cell.length_c   1.000
_cell.angle_alpha   90.00
_cell.angle_beta   90.00
_cell.angle_gamma   90.00
#
_symmetry.space_group_name_H-M   'P 1'
#
loop_
_entity.id
_entity.type
_entity.pdbx_description
1 polymer ?
#
loop_
_entity_poly.entity_id
_entity_poly.type
_entity_poly.pdbx_seq_one_letter_code
_entity_poly.pdbx_strand_id
1 'polypeptide(L)'
;TEYATNAHSNGIACIIAGAGGAAHLPGMLAAHTTVPVLGVPVPSKYLNGQDSLYSIVQMPKGIPVATFAIGEAGAANAALFAIAQLALQDADLAEKLGTFRAVQKQAALDMSLPDAL
;
A
#
# COMPACT_ATOMS: atom_id res chain seq x y z
N THR A 1 -15.54 11.90 6.38
CA THR A 1 -14.28 12.66 6.31
C THR A 1 -13.64 12.81 7.67
N GLU A 2 -14.42 12.81 8.76
CA GLU A 2 -13.94 12.87 10.16
C GLU A 2 -12.69 12.03 10.45
N TYR A 3 -12.66 10.76 10.02
CA TYR A 3 -11.49 9.88 10.17
C TYR A 3 -10.20 10.49 9.60
N ALA A 4 -10.23 10.99 8.36
CA ALA A 4 -9.06 11.59 7.70
C ALA A 4 -8.68 12.91 8.36
N THR A 5 -9.68 13.76 8.67
CA THR A 5 -9.47 15.05 9.33
C THR A 5 -8.79 14.91 10.69
N ASN A 6 -9.16 13.87 11.45
CA ASN A 6 -8.61 13.61 12.79
C ASN A 6 -7.36 12.70 12.77
N ALA A 7 -6.92 12.21 11.60
CA ALA A 7 -5.86 11.20 11.52
C ALA A 7 -4.54 11.69 12.15
N HIS A 8 -4.14 12.93 11.85
CA HIS A 8 -2.92 13.51 12.40
C HIS A 8 -3.00 13.68 13.93
N SER A 9 -4.11 14.22 14.45
CA SER A 9 -4.30 14.38 15.91
C SER A 9 -4.38 13.06 16.65
N ASN A 10 -4.82 12.00 15.98
CA ASN A 10 -4.88 10.64 16.53
C ASN A 10 -3.52 9.91 16.46
N GLY A 11 -2.45 10.56 15.99
CA GLY A 11 -1.12 9.96 15.89
C GLY A 11 -0.97 8.93 14.78
N ILE A 12 -1.85 8.96 13.77
CA ILE A 12 -1.78 8.03 12.63
C ILE A 12 -0.63 8.45 11.71
N ALA A 13 0.34 7.56 11.48
CA ALA A 13 1.51 7.84 10.65
C ALA A 13 1.25 7.71 9.14
N CYS A 14 0.36 6.81 8.72
CA CYS A 14 -0.11 6.66 7.35
C CYS A 14 -1.47 5.94 7.33
N ILE A 15 -2.21 6.04 6.23
CA ILE A 15 -3.51 5.37 6.05
C ILE A 15 -3.43 4.44 4.84
N ILE A 16 -3.66 3.15 5.05
CA ILE A 16 -3.83 2.18 3.96
C ILE A 16 -5.32 2.10 3.60
N ALA A 17 -5.66 2.40 2.35
CA ALA A 17 -7.03 2.46 1.89
C ALA A 17 -7.23 1.56 0.66
N GLY A 18 -8.09 0.54 0.79
CA GLY A 18 -8.47 -0.35 -0.30
C GLY A 18 -9.85 -0.02 -0.85
N ALA A 19 -10.00 0.02 -2.18
CA ALA A 19 -11.29 0.19 -2.84
C ALA A 19 -11.29 -0.40 -4.26
N GLY A 20 -12.48 -0.79 -4.75
CA GLY A 20 -12.67 -1.41 -6.07
C GLY A 20 -13.74 -0.70 -6.92
N GLY A 21 -13.71 -0.90 -8.23
CA GLY A 21 -14.57 -0.23 -9.20
C GLY A 21 -14.22 1.25 -9.34
N ALA A 22 -15.21 2.14 -9.14
CA ALA A 22 -15.01 3.57 -8.99
C ALA A 22 -14.40 3.89 -7.61
N ALA A 23 -13.12 3.57 -7.46
CA ALA A 23 -12.42 3.47 -6.18
C ALA A 23 -12.01 4.84 -5.59
N HIS A 24 -12.98 5.63 -5.12
CA HIS A 24 -12.75 7.01 -4.66
C HIS A 24 -12.19 7.14 -3.23
N LEU A 25 -12.26 6.08 -2.42
CA LEU A 25 -11.90 6.15 -0.99
C LEU A 25 -10.48 6.69 -0.75
N PRO A 26 -9.41 6.22 -1.41
CA PRO A 26 -8.05 6.71 -1.14
C PRO A 26 -7.89 8.20 -1.49
N GLY A 27 -8.42 8.62 -2.64
CA GLY A 27 -8.36 10.03 -3.07
C GLY A 27 -9.13 10.96 -2.13
N MET A 28 -10.31 10.55 -1.68
CA MET A 28 -11.11 11.34 -0.73
C MET A 28 -10.45 11.41 0.64
N LEU A 29 -9.82 10.35 1.13
CA LEU A 29 -9.05 10.42 2.38
C LEU A 29 -7.89 11.42 2.25
N ALA A 30 -7.11 11.32 1.16
CA ALA A 30 -5.96 12.20 0.90
C ALA A 30 -6.36 13.68 0.78
N ALA A 31 -7.56 13.97 0.26
CA ALA A 31 -8.07 15.35 0.18
C ALA A 31 -8.39 15.99 1.54
N HIS A 32 -8.50 15.20 2.61
CA HIS A 32 -8.91 15.66 3.94
C HIS A 32 -7.83 15.50 5.02
N THR A 33 -6.61 15.10 4.65
CA THR A 33 -5.53 14.90 5.61
C THR A 33 -4.16 15.14 4.97
N THR A 34 -3.19 15.52 5.79
CA THR A 34 -1.77 15.57 5.40
C THR A 34 -1.03 14.27 5.72
N VAL A 35 -1.68 13.34 6.42
CA VAL A 35 -1.14 11.99 6.67
C VAL A 35 -1.03 11.24 5.33
N PRO A 36 0.11 10.59 5.02
CA PRO A 36 0.27 9.83 3.78
C PRO A 36 -0.83 8.80 3.58
N VAL A 37 -1.43 8.76 2.39
CA VAL A 37 -2.44 7.76 2.00
C VAL A 37 -1.85 6.78 0.99
N LEU A 38 -2.00 5.49 1.30
CA LEU A 38 -1.48 4.34 0.57
C LEU A 38 -2.67 3.59 -0.06
N GLY A 39 -2.86 3.73 -1.37
CA GLY A 39 -4.00 3.21 -2.11
C GLY A 39 -3.78 1.79 -2.64
N VAL A 40 -4.72 0.89 -2.35
CA VAL A 40 -4.70 -0.51 -2.83
C VAL A 40 -5.91 -0.75 -3.74
N PRO A 41 -5.71 -0.88 -5.07
CA PRO A 41 -6.79 -1.23 -5.98
C PRO A 41 -7.31 -2.65 -5.71
N VAL A 42 -8.60 -2.78 -5.40
CA VAL A 42 -9.25 -4.08 -5.20
C VAL A 42 -9.74 -4.60 -6.56
N PRO A 43 -9.50 -5.87 -6.93
CA PRO A 43 -9.96 -6.41 -8.21
C PRO A 43 -11.48 -6.31 -8.35
N SER A 44 -11.93 -5.75 -9.47
CA SER A 44 -13.34 -5.67 -9.85
C SER A 44 -13.74 -6.88 -10.70
N LYS A 45 -15.03 -7.24 -10.67
CA LYS A 45 -15.57 -8.45 -11.30
C LYS A 45 -15.30 -8.54 -12.81
N TYR A 46 -15.37 -7.43 -13.53
CA TYR A 46 -15.34 -7.44 -15.01
C TYR A 46 -14.09 -6.81 -15.60
N LEU A 47 -13.45 -5.87 -14.89
CA LEU A 47 -12.27 -5.15 -15.37
C LEU A 47 -10.99 -5.56 -14.63
N ASN A 48 -11.06 -6.62 -13.81
CA ASN A 48 -9.93 -7.18 -13.07
C ASN A 48 -9.14 -6.12 -12.28
N GLY A 49 -9.81 -5.07 -11.81
CA GLY A 49 -9.20 -3.98 -11.03
C GLY A 49 -8.55 -2.87 -11.85
N GLN A 50 -8.62 -2.88 -13.20
CA GLN A 50 -8.10 -1.77 -14.01
C GLN A 50 -8.85 -0.46 -13.76
N ASP A 51 -10.18 -0.53 -13.61
CA ASP A 51 -11.02 0.58 -13.17
C ASP A 51 -10.60 1.12 -11.80
N SER A 52 -10.28 0.21 -10.90
CA SER A 52 -9.88 0.49 -9.52
C SER A 52 -8.50 1.16 -9.49
N LEU A 53 -7.57 0.65 -10.30
CA LEU A 53 -6.24 1.21 -10.46
C LEU A 53 -6.31 2.64 -10.97
N TYR A 54 -7.03 2.88 -12.07
CA TYR A 54 -7.16 4.22 -12.65
C TYR A 54 -7.91 5.19 -11.75
N SER A 55 -8.89 4.72 -10.98
CA SER A 55 -9.60 5.54 -10.00
C SER A 55 -8.72 6.02 -8.84
N ILE A 56 -7.63 5.30 -8.54
CA ILE A 56 -6.74 5.59 -7.41
C ILE A 56 -5.45 6.29 -7.86
N VAL A 57 -4.78 5.81 -8.92
CA VAL A 57 -3.43 6.28 -9.29
C VAL A 57 -3.43 7.61 -10.04
N GLN A 58 -4.49 7.94 -10.78
CA GLN A 58 -4.53 9.11 -11.66
C GLN A 58 -4.95 10.40 -10.92
N MET A 59 -4.50 10.56 -9.67
CA MET A 59 -4.78 11.77 -8.91
C MET A 59 -4.15 12.99 -9.60
N PRO A 60 -4.90 14.10 -9.75
CA PRO A 60 -4.34 15.32 -10.31
C PRO A 60 -3.30 15.94 -9.37
N LYS A 61 -2.50 16.86 -9.92
CA LYS A 61 -1.51 17.63 -9.14
C LYS A 61 -2.15 18.25 -7.90
N GLY A 62 -1.56 17.99 -6.74
CA GLY A 62 -1.89 18.64 -5.46
C GLY A 62 -2.26 17.65 -4.35
N ILE A 63 -2.98 16.56 -4.67
CA ILE A 63 -3.46 15.59 -3.68
C ILE A 63 -2.92 14.19 -4.03
N PRO A 64 -1.73 13.81 -3.54
CA PRO A 64 -1.10 12.55 -3.91
C PRO A 64 -1.72 11.34 -3.19
N VAL A 65 -1.74 10.20 -3.86
CA VAL A 65 -1.98 8.87 -3.27
C VAL A 65 -0.86 7.95 -3.74
N ALA A 66 -0.17 7.27 -2.83
CA ALA A 66 0.82 6.25 -3.20
C ALA A 66 0.09 4.95 -3.54
N THR A 67 0.07 4.56 -4.81
CA THR A 67 -0.73 3.42 -5.29
C THR A 67 0.10 2.17 -5.46
N PHE A 68 -0.43 1.03 -5.01
CA PHE A 68 0.21 -0.28 -5.08
C PHE A 68 -0.46 -1.18 -6.14
N ALA A 69 0.05 -2.40 -6.29
CA ALA A 69 -0.49 -3.39 -7.22
C ALA A 69 -1.98 -3.70 -6.94
N ILE A 70 -2.67 -4.24 -7.94
CA ILE A 70 -4.06 -4.70 -7.75
C ILE A 70 -4.07 -5.95 -6.83
N GLY A 71 -4.98 -5.97 -5.86
CA GLY A 71 -5.25 -7.13 -5.00
C GLY A 71 -4.25 -7.35 -3.87
N GLU A 72 -4.09 -8.61 -3.47
CA GLU A 72 -3.37 -9.01 -2.25
C GLU A 72 -1.89 -8.58 -2.26
N ALA A 73 -1.23 -8.68 -3.41
CA ALA A 73 0.15 -8.22 -3.56
C ALA A 73 0.29 -6.72 -3.26
N GLY A 74 -0.71 -5.91 -3.65
CA GLY A 74 -0.75 -4.49 -3.33
C GLY A 74 -0.99 -4.23 -1.85
N ALA A 75 -1.91 -4.97 -1.22
CA ALA A 75 -2.18 -4.87 0.19
C ALA A 75 -0.93 -5.17 1.05
N ALA A 76 -0.23 -6.26 0.72
CA ALA A 76 1.03 -6.63 1.39
C ALA A 76 2.10 -5.55 1.20
N ASN A 77 2.27 -5.04 -0.03
CA ASN A 77 3.27 -4.01 -0.31
C ASN A 77 2.92 -2.65 0.30
N ALA A 78 1.65 -2.28 0.43
CA ALA A 78 1.23 -1.08 1.13
C ALA A 78 1.64 -1.14 2.62
N ALA A 79 1.44 -2.31 3.26
CA ALA A 79 1.88 -2.53 4.64
C ALA A 79 3.41 -2.48 4.77
N LEU A 80 4.15 -3.14 3.88
CA LEU A 80 5.62 -3.10 3.87
C LEU A 80 6.16 -1.69 3.60
N PHE A 81 5.48 -0.90 2.76
CA PHE A 81 5.83 0.49 2.52
C PHE A 81 5.58 1.36 3.75
N ALA A 82 4.45 1.19 4.43
CA ALA A 82 4.17 1.84 5.71
C ALA A 82 5.25 1.53 6.75
N ILE A 83 5.63 0.26 6.90
CA ILE A 83 6.71 -0.17 7.80
C ILE A 83 8.04 0.48 7.39
N ALA A 84 8.35 0.56 6.10
CA ALA A 84 9.56 1.21 5.62
C ALA A 84 9.59 2.72 5.93
N GLN A 85 8.44 3.40 5.90
CA GLN A 85 8.34 4.80 6.33
C GLN A 85 8.58 4.96 7.84
N LEU A 86 7.98 4.08 8.66
CA LEU A 86 8.14 4.09 10.12
C LEU A 86 9.58 3.76 10.55
N ALA A 87 10.21 2.80 9.87
CA ALA A 87 11.58 2.36 10.11
C ALA A 87 12.63 3.48 9.95
N LEU A 88 12.32 4.59 9.28
CA LEU A 88 13.21 5.75 9.19
C LEU A 88 13.49 6.40 10.56
N GLN A 89 12.59 6.21 11.54
CA GLN A 89 12.70 6.77 12.89
C GLN A 89 12.70 5.70 13.98
N ASP A 90 12.64 4.42 13.62
CA ASP A 90 12.56 3.29 14.53
C ASP A 90 13.57 2.22 14.11
N ALA A 91 14.68 2.14 14.86
CA ALA A 91 15.78 1.22 14.58
C ALA A 91 15.36 -0.25 14.71
N ASP A 92 14.46 -0.57 15.64
CA ASP A 92 13.97 -1.95 15.83
C ASP A 92 13.10 -2.37 14.63
N LEU A 93 12.26 -1.46 14.12
CA LEU A 93 11.50 -1.71 12.89
C LEU A 93 12.41 -1.82 11.66
N ALA A 94 13.48 -1.02 11.59
CA ALA A 94 14.46 -1.10 10.52
C ALA A 94 15.16 -2.47 10.49
N GLU A 95 15.57 -2.98 11.66
CA GLU A 95 16.18 -4.31 11.78
C GLU A 95 15.19 -5.42 11.39
N LYS A 96 13.94 -5.35 11.88
CA LYS A 96 12.88 -6.32 11.52
C LYS A 96 12.60 -6.33 10.03
N LEU A 97 12.51 -5.16 9.39
CA LEU A 97 12.31 -5.05 7.94
C LEU A 97 13.51 -5.59 7.17
N GLY A 98 14.74 -5.32 7.63
CA GLY A 98 15.97 -5.88 7.06
C GLY A 98 15.98 -7.41 7.12
N THR A 99 15.61 -7.97 8.28
CA THR A 99 15.50 -9.42 8.50
C THR A 99 14.46 -10.04 7.59
N PHE A 100 13.25 -9.45 7.52
CA PHE A 100 12.20 -9.90 6.62
C PHE A 100 12.69 -9.98 5.16
N ARG A 101 13.38 -8.94 4.67
CA ARG A 101 13.92 -8.94 3.30
C ARG A 101 15.03 -9.98 3.10
N ALA A 102 15.87 -10.22 4.10
CA ALA A 102 16.89 -11.26 4.03
C ALA A 102 16.28 -12.65 3.93
N VAL A 103 15.22 -12.94 4.70
CA VAL A 103 14.46 -14.20 4.63
C VAL A 103 13.84 -14.38 3.25
N GLN A 104 13.16 -13.36 2.71
CA GLN A 104 12.57 -13.45 1.36
C GLN A 104 13.63 -13.70 0.27
N LYS A 105 14.80 -13.05 0.38
CA LYS A 105 15.93 -13.28 -0.53
C LYS A 105 16.42 -14.73 -0.44
N GLN A 106 16.60 -15.25 0.77
CA GLN A 106 17.07 -16.62 0.97
C GLN A 106 16.07 -17.63 0.42
N ALA A 107 14.77 -17.44 0.70
CA ALA A 107 13.71 -18.28 0.16
C ALA A 107 13.72 -18.36 -1.37
N ALA A 108 14.01 -17.26 -2.06
CA ALA A 108 14.13 -17.25 -3.53
C ALA A 108 15.38 -17.98 -4.04
N LEU A 109 16.50 -17.91 -3.32
CA LEU A 109 17.73 -18.63 -3.66
C LEU A 109 17.59 -20.15 -3.48
N ASP A 110 16.77 -20.56 -2.52
CA ASP A 110 16.54 -21.97 -2.18
C ASP A 110 15.48 -22.63 -3.08
N MET A 111 14.84 -21.88 -4.01
CA MET A 111 13.88 -22.43 -4.95
C MET A 111 14.57 -23.36 -5.95
N SER A 112 14.14 -24.63 -6.01
CA SER A 112 14.46 -25.53 -7.11
C SER A 112 13.34 -25.51 -8.16
N LEU A 113 13.72 -25.73 -9.41
CA LEU A 113 12.75 -26.01 -10.47
C LEU A 113 12.23 -27.44 -10.32
N PRO A 114 10.95 -27.71 -10.61
CA PRO A 114 10.50 -29.09 -10.76
C PRO A 114 11.29 -29.77 -11.89
N ASP A 115 11.49 -31.09 -11.76
CA ASP A 115 12.11 -31.89 -12.82
C ASP A 115 11.34 -31.67 -14.13
N ALA A 116 12.06 -31.48 -15.23
CA ALA A 116 11.45 -31.28 -16.54
C ALA A 116 10.61 -32.52 -16.92
N LEU A 117 9.32 -32.30 -17.23
CA LEU A 117 8.44 -33.29 -17.85
C LEU A 117 8.81 -33.49 -19.32
#